data_AF-A0A9C7PML7-F1
#
_entry.id   AF-A0A9C7PML7-F1
#
_cell.length_a   1.000
_cell.length_b   1.000
_cell.length_c   1.000
_cell.angle_alpha   90.00
_cell.angle_beta   90.00
_cell.angle_gamma   90.00
#
_symmetry.space_group_name_H-M   'P 1'
#
loop_
_entity.id
_entity.type
_entity.pdbx_description
1 polymer ?
#
loop_
_entity_poly.entity_id
_entity_poly.type
_entity_poly.pdbx_seq_one_letter_code
_entity_poly.pdbx_strand_id
1 'polypeptide(L)' 'MSIAADNIDRWTVVDTLREGGGTRARVLKVKLGDRDAVLKDHAGCDPLFSMLLGPILARRESKALKCLSSVDGVRY' A
#
# COMPACT_ATOMS: atom_id res chain seq x y z
N MET A 1 25.42 7.28 -15.81
CA MET A 1 24.37 6.29 -16.16
C MET A 1 23.69 5.87 -14.87
N SER A 2 22.49 6.39 -14.61
CA SER A 2 21.72 6.12 -13.38
C SER A 2 20.74 4.99 -13.65
N ILE A 3 21.04 3.79 -13.16
CA ILE A 3 20.20 2.58 -13.30
C ILE A 3 19.07 2.56 -12.24
N ALA A 4 18.99 3.56 -11.36
CA ALA A 4 18.16 3.54 -10.17
C ALA A 4 16.70 3.99 -10.36
N ALA A 5 16.31 4.51 -11.54
CA ALA A 5 14.97 5.08 -11.75
C ALA A 5 13.98 4.15 -12.48
N ASP A 6 14.43 3.06 -13.11
CA ASP A 6 13.59 2.26 -14.03
C ASP A 6 12.86 1.06 -13.40
N ASN A 7 13.01 0.81 -12.10
CA ASN A 7 12.43 -0.37 -11.43
C ASN A 7 11.33 -0.07 -10.40
N ILE A 8 10.86 1.18 -10.28
CA ILE A 8 9.87 1.54 -9.26
C ILE A 8 8.42 1.24 -9.69
N ASP A 9 8.12 1.14 -10.98
CA ASP A 9 6.73 1.35 -11.44
C ASP A 9 5.96 0.15 -11.96
N ARG A 10 6.54 -1.06 -12.00
CA ARG A 10 5.82 -2.22 -12.53
C ARG A 10 5.46 -3.22 -11.45
N TRP A 11 4.42 -2.90 -10.68
CA TRP A 11 3.73 -3.87 -9.85
C TRP A 11 2.58 -4.51 -10.62
N THR A 12 2.29 -5.78 -10.33
CA THR A 12 1.16 -6.51 -10.94
C THR A 12 0.25 -7.06 -9.86
N VAL A 13 -1.06 -6.95 -10.06
CA VAL A 13 -2.05 -7.54 -9.14
C VAL A 13 -2.03 -9.05 -9.32
N VAL A 14 -1.81 -9.76 -8.23
CA VAL A 14 -1.84 -11.23 -8.17
C VAL A 14 -3.17 -11.70 -7.60
N ASP A 15 -3.69 -11.00 -6.60
CA ASP A 15 -4.93 -11.38 -5.93
C ASP A 15 -5.64 -10.17 -5.31
N THR A 16 -6.95 -10.28 -5.12
CA THR A 16 -7.75 -9.32 -4.37
C THR A 16 -8.10 -9.93 -3.01
N LEU A 17 -7.36 -9.52 -1.98
CA LEU A 17 -7.58 -10.00 -0.61
C LEU A 17 -8.86 -9.43 0.01
N ARG A 18 -9.26 -8.22 -0.40
CA ARG A 18 -10.49 -7.58 0.07
C ARG A 18 -11.01 -6.56 -0.94
N GLU A 19 -12.29 -6.63 -1.25
CA GLU A 19 -12.96 -5.56 -1.99
C GLU A 19 -13.13 -4.29 -1.14
N GLY A 20 -12.94 -3.14 -1.79
CA GLY A 20 -13.12 -1.82 -1.18
C GLY A 20 -14.55 -1.30 -1.32
N GLY A 21 -14.80 -0.13 -0.77
CA GLY A 21 -16.05 0.61 -0.92
C GLY A 21 -16.37 1.53 0.27
N GLY A 22 -17.06 2.64 0.00
CA GLY A 22 -17.36 3.65 1.00
C GLY A 22 -16.08 4.20 1.64
N THR A 23 -15.86 3.91 2.92
CA THR A 23 -14.66 4.35 3.66
C THR A 23 -13.52 3.32 3.70
N ARG A 24 -13.70 2.15 3.08
CA ARG A 24 -12.74 1.04 3.17
C ARG A 24 -11.94 0.89 1.88
N ALA A 25 -10.61 0.88 2.00
CA ALA A 25 -9.70 0.59 0.90
C ALA A 25 -9.87 -0.84 0.37
N ARG A 26 -9.74 -1.01 -0.94
CA ARG A 26 -9.50 -2.32 -1.54
C ARG A 26 -8.10 -2.78 -1.16
N VAL A 27 -7.95 -4.06 -0.83
CA VAL A 27 -6.66 -4.65 -0.46
C VAL A 27 -6.28 -5.67 -1.51
N LEU A 28 -5.16 -5.43 -2.18
CA LEU A 28 -4.63 -6.23 -3.26
C LEU A 28 -3.31 -6.85 -2.82
N LYS A 29 -3.09 -8.11 -3.21
CA LYS A 29 -1.76 -8.70 -3.21
C LYS A 29 -1.12 -8.37 -4.56
N VAL A 30 0.05 -7.75 -4.53
CA VAL A 30 0.78 -7.36 -5.72
C VAL A 30 2.19 -7.97 -5.72
N LYS A 31 2.72 -8.21 -6.91
CA LYS A 31 4.15 -8.51 -7.11
C LYS A 31 4.88 -7.21 -7.40
N LEU A 32 5.89 -6.88 -6.60
CA LEU A 32 6.81 -5.78 -6.84
C LEU A 32 8.20 -6.36 -7.10
N GLY A 33 8.54 -6.53 -8.38
CA GLY A 33 9.67 -7.39 -8.78
C GLY A 33 9.46 -8.81 -8.26
N ASP A 34 10.45 -9.35 -7.56
CA ASP A 34 10.38 -10.70 -6.98
C ASP A 34 9.62 -10.77 -5.64
N ARG A 35 9.24 -9.61 -5.07
CA ARG A 35 8.65 -9.54 -3.73
C ARG A 35 7.13 -9.55 -3.80
N ASP A 36 6.52 -10.25 -2.85
CA ASP A 36 5.10 -10.10 -2.55
C ASP A 36 4.90 -8.85 -1.69
N ALA A 37 3.97 -8.00 -2.08
CA ALA A 37 3.57 -6.81 -1.35
C ALA A 37 2.04 -6.72 -1.25
N VAL A 38 1.55 -5.92 -0.30
CA VAL A 38 0.13 -5.63 -0.13
C VAL A 38 -0.13 -4.18 -0.49
N LEU A 39 -0.97 -3.95 -1.50
CA LEU A 39 -1.39 -2.63 -1.92
C LEU A 39 -2.77 -2.32 -1.34
N LYS A 40 -2.88 -1.22 -0.60
CA LYS A 40 -4.15 -0.66 -0.15
C LYS A 40 -4.61 0.44 -1.10
N ASP A 41 -5.47 0.06 -2.04
CA ASP A 41 -6.03 0.97 -3.02
C ASP A 41 -7.24 1.72 -2.45
N HIS A 42 -7.13 3.04 -2.38
CA HIS A 42 -8.17 3.94 -1.88
C HIS A 42 -8.92 4.64 -3.03
N ALA A 43 -8.60 4.36 -4.30
CA ALA A 43 -9.26 4.99 -5.45
C ALA A 43 -10.76 4.65 -5.53
N GLY A 44 -11.15 3.46 -5.03
CA GLY A 44 -12.55 3.04 -4.91
C GLY A 44 -13.26 3.51 -3.64
N CYS A 45 -12.61 4.28 -2.77
CA CYS A 45 -13.27 4.90 -1.63
C CYS A 45 -14.10 6.12 -2.08
N ASP A 46 -15.08 6.51 -1.26
CA ASP A 46 -15.85 7.74 -1.44
C ASP A 46 -14.91 8.93 -1.71
N PRO A 47 -15.16 9.77 -2.73
CA PRO A 47 -14.24 10.82 -3.16
C PRO A 47 -13.88 11.82 -2.06
N LEU A 48 -14.81 12.13 -1.15
CA LEU A 48 -14.54 13.03 -0.02
C LEU A 48 -13.69 12.32 1.03
N PHE A 49 -13.92 11.02 1.24
CA PHE A 49 -13.10 10.20 2.13
C PHE A 49 -11.68 10.01 1.60
N SER A 50 -11.51 9.70 0.32
CA SER A 50 -10.19 9.48 -0.29
C SER A 50 -9.35 10.76 -0.29
N MET A 51 -9.97 11.91 -0.51
CA MET A 51 -9.29 13.22 -0.52
C MET A 51 -8.87 13.69 0.88
N LEU A 52 -9.74 13.55 1.89
CA LEU A 52 -9.48 14.07 3.24
C LEU A 52 -8.76 13.06 4.15
N LEU A 53 -9.23 11.81 4.16
CA LEU A 53 -8.80 10.80 5.14
C LEU A 53 -7.78 9.82 4.59
N GLY A 54 -7.75 9.59 3.28
CA GLY A 54 -6.75 8.73 2.62
C GLY A 54 -5.31 9.08 3.03
N PRO A 55 -4.85 10.34 2.86
CA PRO A 55 -3.49 10.74 3.22
C PRO A 55 -3.20 10.62 4.72
N ILE A 56 -4.16 10.95 5.58
CA ILE A 56 -4.01 10.88 7.04
C ILE A 56 -3.85 9.44 7.49
N LEU A 57 -4.68 8.54 6.97
CA LEU A 57 -4.63 7.10 7.28
C LEU A 57 -3.32 6.48 6.79
N ALA A 58 -2.91 6.78 5.55
CA ALA A 58 -1.62 6.33 5.01
C ALA A 58 -0.44 6.79 5.88
N ARG A 59 -0.46 8.03 6.36
CA ARG A 59 0.58 8.56 7.26
C ARG A 59 0.59 7.83 8.61
N ARG A 60 -0.58 7.56 9.20
CA ARG A 60 -0.70 6.82 10.46
C ARG A 60 -0.19 5.39 10.31
N GLU A 61 -0.55 4.71 9.23
CA GLU A 61 -0.07 3.36 8.95
C GLU A 61 1.43 3.31 8.72
N SER A 62 2.00 4.25 7.95
CA SER A 62 3.45 4.34 7.77
C SER A 62 4.19 4.53 9.09
N LYS A 63 3.64 5.37 9.99
CA LYS A 63 4.22 5.54 11.34
C LYS A 63 4.15 4.25 12.15
N ALA A 64 3.03 3.53 12.10
CA ALA A 64 2.87 2.25 12.79
C ALA A 64 3.84 1.19 12.25
N LEU A 65 3.98 1.09 10.93
CA LEU A 65 4.94 0.18 10.29
C LEU A 65 6.38 0.51 10.71
N LYS A 66 6.77 1.79 10.70
CA LYS A 66 8.08 2.22 11.20
C LYS A 66 8.32 1.80 12.65
N CYS A 67 7.34 1.97 13.53
CA CYS A 67 7.42 1.47 14.91
C CYS A 67 7.52 -0.05 14.98
N LEU A 68 6.94 -0.77 14.01
CA LEU A 68 7.03 -2.22 13.94
C LEU A 68 8.38 -2.70 13.39
N SER A 69 9.08 -1.92 12.53
CA SER A 69 10.44 -2.30 12.11
C SER A 69 11.47 -2.26 13.23
N SER A 70 11.20 -1.50 14.30
CA SER A 70 12.04 -1.55 15.49
C SER A 70 11.80 -2.79 16.35
N VAL A 71 10.82 -3.64 16.00
CA VAL A 71 10.57 -4.92 16.67
C VAL A 71 11.32 -6.03 15.91
N ASP A 72 12.20 -6.72 16.62
CA ASP A 72 13.01 -7.80 16.06
C ASP A 72 12.11 -8.94 15.55
N GLY A 73 12.38 -9.41 14.32
CA GLY A 73 11.59 -10.46 13.66
C GLY A 73 10.46 -9.99 12.75
N VAL A 74 10.17 -8.68 12.66
CA VAL A 74 9.18 -8.14 11.70
C VAL A 74 9.87 -7.46 10.51
N ARG A 75 9.63 -7.97 9.30
CA ARG A 75 10.12 -7.40 8.03
C ARG A 75 8.94 -7.15 7.08
N TYR A 76 8.89 -5.97 6.48
CA TYR A 76 7.84 -5.54 5.54
C TYR A 76 8.45 -4.88 4.29
#